data_AF-A0A7W1N0D7-F1
#
_entry.id   AF-A0A7W1N0D7-F1
#
_cell.length_a   1.000
_cell.length_b   1.000
_cell.length_c   1.000
_cell.angle_alpha   90.00
_cell.angle_beta   90.00
_cell.angle_gamma   90.00
#
_symmetry.space_group_name_H-M   'P 1'
#
loop_
_entity.id
_entity.type
_entity.pdbx_description
1 polymer ?
#
loop_
_entity_poly.entity_id
_entity_poly.type
_entity_poly.pdbx_seq_one_letter_code
_entity_poly.pdbx_strand_id
1 'polypeptide(L)'
;RHAVRSAAVVLRNVIGYLPSGVHVVVVDPQVGTERRAVALRCEDGEILVGPDNGVLSLGWERCGGVVEAIDVSRSPHRLEPVSATFHGRDVFAPVAAALAAGAELAEAGRALDPDELAVIELEEPRVGDGELEAPVLAVDGFGNVTLLAASMRTPTARSAWPSTAATRRRPCASPKTPA
;
A
#
# COMPACT_ATOMS: atom_id res chain seq x y z
N ARG A 1 -4.64 -17.43 3.21
CA ARG A 1 -3.94 -16.32 3.90
C ARG A 1 -3.77 -15.22 2.88
N HIS A 2 -4.43 -14.07 3.05
CA HIS A 2 -4.45 -13.03 2.02
C HIS A 2 -3.33 -12.02 2.27
N ALA A 3 -2.59 -11.70 1.22
CA ALA A 3 -1.29 -11.03 1.30
C ALA A 3 -1.39 -9.50 1.11
N VAL A 4 -2.42 -8.86 1.68
CA VAL A 4 -2.71 -7.42 1.50
C VAL A 4 -1.51 -6.57 1.93
N ARG A 5 -0.95 -6.84 3.13
CA ARG A 5 0.29 -6.20 3.60
C ARG A 5 1.47 -6.40 2.66
N SER A 6 1.67 -7.62 2.16
CA SER A 6 2.77 -7.89 1.23
C SER A 6 2.60 -7.13 -0.09
N ALA A 7 1.37 -7.03 -0.60
CA ALA A 7 1.07 -6.28 -1.81
C ALA A 7 1.27 -4.77 -1.62
N ALA A 8 0.88 -4.21 -0.47
CA ALA A 8 1.17 -2.81 -0.15
C ALA A 8 2.68 -2.54 -0.11
N VAL A 9 3.47 -3.46 0.48
CA VAL A 9 4.94 -3.37 0.49
C VAL A 9 5.52 -3.43 -0.92
N VAL A 10 5.00 -4.31 -1.77
CA VAL A 10 5.40 -4.38 -3.19
C VAL A 10 5.09 -3.06 -3.89
N LEU A 11 3.86 -2.54 -3.77
CA LEU A 11 3.44 -1.27 -4.36
C LEU A 11 4.38 -0.13 -3.96
N ARG A 12 4.62 0.05 -2.66
CA ARG A 12 5.54 1.07 -2.12
C ARG A 12 6.93 1.00 -2.77
N ASN A 13 7.44 -0.21 -3.00
CA ASN A 13 8.79 -0.42 -3.52
C ASN A 13 8.89 -0.20 -5.03
N VAL A 14 7.79 -0.37 -5.79
CA VAL A 14 7.81 -0.28 -7.25
C VAL A 14 7.28 1.05 -7.79
N ILE A 15 6.35 1.72 -7.09
CA ILE A 15 5.58 2.86 -7.62
C ILE A 15 6.47 3.99 -8.13
N GLY A 16 7.56 4.32 -7.42
CA GLY A 16 8.49 5.38 -7.82
C GLY A 16 9.38 5.05 -9.02
N TYR A 17 9.28 3.84 -9.59
CA TYR A 17 9.97 3.42 -10.81
C TYR A 17 9.03 3.27 -12.00
N LEU A 18 7.71 3.36 -11.77
CA LEU A 18 6.73 3.27 -12.83
C LEU A 18 6.60 4.62 -13.56
N PRO A 19 6.25 4.63 -14.86
CA PRO A 19 5.85 5.85 -15.52
C PRO A 19 4.64 6.46 -14.81
N SER A 20 4.54 7.79 -14.88
CA SER A 20 3.38 8.48 -14.30
C SER A 20 2.08 8.05 -14.95
N GLY A 21 1.06 7.77 -14.15
CA GLY A 21 -0.24 7.37 -14.65
C GLY A 21 -1.20 6.80 -13.61
N VAL A 22 -2.03 5.86 -14.06
CA VAL A 22 -3.06 5.21 -13.26
C VAL A 22 -2.64 3.77 -12.94
N HIS A 23 -2.54 3.44 -11.65
CA HIS A 23 -2.07 2.15 -11.17
C HIS A 23 -3.22 1.37 -10.54
N VAL A 24 -3.53 0.21 -11.10
CA VAL A 24 -4.52 -0.71 -10.55
C VAL A 24 -3.84 -1.73 -9.66
N VAL A 25 -4.24 -1.79 -8.39
CA VAL A 25 -3.67 -2.73 -7.41
C VAL A 25 -4.80 -3.47 -6.73
N VAL A 26 -4.87 -4.78 -6.96
CA VAL A 26 -5.98 -5.62 -6.48
C VAL A 26 -5.44 -6.83 -5.74
N VAL A 27 -5.51 -6.78 -4.42
CA VAL A 27 -5.49 -7.96 -3.54
C VAL A 27 -6.69 -7.84 -2.63
N ASP A 28 -7.78 -8.50 -3.03
CA ASP A 28 -9.09 -8.26 -2.45
C ASP A 28 -9.73 -9.55 -1.90
N PRO A 29 -9.36 -9.94 -0.67
CA PRO A 29 -10.01 -11.06 0.00
C PRO A 29 -11.46 -10.80 0.39
N GLN A 30 -11.87 -9.53 0.38
CA GLN A 30 -13.17 -9.04 0.80
C GLN A 30 -14.03 -8.69 -0.44
N VAL A 31 -13.71 -9.25 -1.60
CA VAL A 31 -14.50 -9.03 -2.83
C VAL A 31 -15.95 -9.47 -2.61
N GLY A 32 -16.89 -8.67 -3.13
CA GLY A 32 -18.32 -8.92 -2.94
C GLY A 32 -18.86 -8.60 -1.55
N THR A 33 -18.07 -7.99 -0.66
CA THR A 33 -18.53 -7.49 0.65
C THR A 33 -18.75 -5.98 0.63
N GLU A 34 -19.04 -5.39 1.80
CA GLU A 34 -19.28 -3.95 2.02
C GLU A 34 -18.03 -3.06 1.88
N ARG A 35 -16.84 -3.63 1.61
CA ARG A 35 -15.61 -2.82 1.45
C ARG A 35 -15.72 -1.90 0.23
N ARG A 36 -15.32 -0.64 0.39
CA ARG A 36 -15.37 0.35 -0.70
C ARG A 36 -14.38 0.01 -1.82
N ALA A 37 -14.74 0.34 -3.06
CA ALA A 37 -13.80 0.47 -4.17
C ALA A 37 -13.36 1.93 -4.25
N VAL A 38 -12.06 2.20 -4.30
CA VAL A 38 -11.55 3.57 -4.28
C VAL A 38 -10.64 3.87 -5.46
N ALA A 39 -10.69 5.12 -5.90
CA ALA A 39 -9.68 5.75 -6.73
C ALA A 39 -9.20 7.01 -6.01
N LEU A 40 -7.89 7.27 -6.03
CA LEU A 40 -7.30 8.42 -5.34
C LEU A 40 -6.18 9.04 -6.16
N ARG A 41 -5.94 10.33 -5.93
CA ARG A 41 -4.82 11.08 -6.49
C ARG A 41 -3.81 11.36 -5.38
N CYS A 42 -2.55 11.13 -5.67
CA CYS A 42 -1.43 11.42 -4.78
C CYS A 42 -0.88 12.83 -4.99
N GLU A 43 -0.06 13.33 -4.06
CA GLU A 43 0.61 14.63 -4.19
C GLU A 43 1.52 14.73 -5.43
N ASP A 44 2.21 13.65 -5.78
CA ASP A 44 3.07 13.58 -6.97
C ASP A 44 2.30 13.42 -8.29
N GLY A 45 0.96 13.37 -8.23
CA GLY A 45 0.07 13.29 -9.38
C GLY A 45 -0.32 11.86 -9.79
N GLU A 46 0.29 10.83 -9.20
CA GLU A 46 -0.10 9.44 -9.47
C GLU A 46 -1.55 9.17 -9.06
N ILE A 47 -2.23 8.32 -9.82
CA ILE A 47 -3.59 7.87 -9.49
C ILE A 47 -3.55 6.40 -9.11
N LEU A 48 -4.07 6.04 -7.94
CA LEU A 48 -4.17 4.66 -7.48
C LEU A 48 -5.63 4.20 -7.47
N VAL A 49 -5.89 2.99 -7.97
CA VAL A 49 -7.24 2.39 -8.03
C VAL A 49 -7.20 1.00 -7.42
N GLY A 50 -8.11 0.71 -6.49
CA GLY A 50 -8.12 -0.58 -5.79
C GLY A 50 -9.15 -0.69 -4.65
N PRO A 51 -9.15 -1.83 -3.93
CA PRO A 51 -10.00 -2.02 -2.77
C PRO A 51 -9.53 -1.16 -1.59
N ASP A 52 -10.49 -0.61 -0.85
CA ASP A 52 -10.23 0.10 0.40
C ASP A 52 -10.04 -0.89 1.56
N ASN A 53 -8.88 -1.56 1.55
CA ASN A 53 -8.48 -2.54 2.55
C ASN A 53 -7.04 -2.35 3.02
N GLY A 54 -6.45 -1.18 2.73
CA GLY A 54 -5.06 -0.85 3.02
C GLY A 54 -4.04 -1.23 1.96
N VAL A 55 -4.41 -1.96 0.88
CA VAL A 55 -3.44 -2.36 -0.14
C VAL A 55 -2.73 -1.17 -0.82
N LEU A 56 -3.41 -0.03 -0.93
CA LEU A 56 -2.89 1.17 -1.55
C LEU A 56 -2.06 2.05 -0.59
N SER A 57 -2.13 1.78 0.72
CA SER A 57 -1.70 2.72 1.77
C SER A 57 -0.25 3.14 1.69
N LEU A 58 0.63 2.15 1.70
CA LEU A 58 2.07 2.34 1.58
C LEU A 58 2.47 2.92 0.20
N GLY A 59 1.61 2.79 -0.80
CA GLY A 59 1.78 3.38 -2.13
C GLY A 59 1.58 4.89 -2.10
N TRP A 60 0.43 5.35 -1.60
CA TRP A 60 0.17 6.80 -1.53
C TRP A 60 1.12 7.52 -0.56
N GLU A 61 1.53 6.86 0.54
CA GLU A 61 2.56 7.40 1.44
C GLU A 61 3.87 7.65 0.70
N ARG A 62 4.26 6.74 -0.21
CA ARG A 62 5.46 6.90 -1.02
C ARG A 62 5.33 8.04 -2.03
N CYS A 63 4.11 8.33 -2.46
CA CYS A 63 3.74 9.37 -3.42
C CYS A 63 3.42 10.73 -2.77
N GLY A 64 3.70 10.89 -1.47
CA GLY A 64 3.55 12.17 -0.74
C GLY A 64 2.23 12.31 0.04
N GLY A 65 1.31 11.36 -0.07
CA GLY A 65 -0.01 11.42 0.56
C GLY A 65 -1.14 11.53 -0.47
N VAL A 66 -2.37 11.64 0.03
CA VAL A 66 -3.59 11.67 -0.80
C VAL A 66 -4.14 13.10 -0.85
N VAL A 67 -4.36 13.62 -2.06
CA VAL A 67 -4.97 14.94 -2.27
C VAL A 67 -6.47 14.85 -2.57
N GLU A 68 -6.91 13.74 -3.15
CA GLU A 68 -8.31 13.51 -3.54
C GLU A 68 -8.60 12.02 -3.46
N ALA A 69 -9.73 11.63 -2.85
CA ALA A 69 -10.19 10.25 -2.76
C ALA A 69 -11.66 10.14 -3.18
N ILE A 70 -11.96 9.10 -3.97
CA ILE A 70 -13.28 8.88 -4.55
C ILE A 70 -13.69 7.43 -4.30
N ASP A 71 -14.89 7.25 -3.76
CA ASP A 71 -15.59 5.97 -3.72
C ASP A 71 -16.17 5.67 -5.12
N VAL A 72 -15.52 4.74 -5.82
CA VAL A 72 -15.86 4.30 -7.18
C VAL A 72 -16.73 3.04 -7.18
N SER A 73 -17.28 2.63 -6.03
CA SER A 73 -18.12 1.43 -5.92
C SER A 73 -19.34 1.49 -6.84
N ARG A 74 -19.87 2.70 -7.08
CA ARG A 74 -20.97 2.98 -8.01
C ARG A 74 -20.56 3.88 -9.19
N SER A 75 -19.30 3.77 -9.62
CA SER A 75 -18.78 4.56 -10.72
C SER A 75 -19.63 4.41 -11.99
N PRO A 76 -19.89 5.49 -12.75
CA PRO A 76 -20.52 5.38 -14.07
C PRO A 76 -19.64 4.63 -15.09
N HIS A 77 -18.34 4.46 -14.80
CA HIS A 77 -17.40 3.74 -15.65
C HIS A 77 -17.36 2.22 -15.39
N ARG A 78 -18.03 1.71 -14.35
CA ARG A 78 -18.03 0.27 -14.04
C ARG A 78 -18.82 -0.51 -15.09
N LEU A 79 -18.50 -1.80 -15.24
CA LEU A 79 -19.30 -2.72 -16.06
C LEU A 79 -20.57 -3.13 -15.32
N GLU A 80 -21.65 -3.34 -16.09
CA GLU A 80 -22.88 -3.93 -15.59
C GLU A 80 -23.19 -5.22 -16.35
N PRO A 81 -23.57 -6.32 -15.66
CA PRO A 81 -23.68 -6.45 -14.21
C PRO A 81 -22.31 -6.62 -13.50
N VAL A 82 -22.20 -6.14 -12.26
CA VAL A 82 -21.01 -6.35 -11.41
C VAL A 82 -21.00 -7.76 -10.80
N SER A 83 -19.92 -8.52 -11.01
CA SER A 83 -19.73 -9.84 -10.39
C SER A 83 -19.37 -9.74 -8.92
N ALA A 84 -19.98 -10.59 -8.09
CA ALA A 84 -19.66 -10.69 -6.66
C ALA A 84 -18.20 -11.11 -6.36
N THR A 85 -17.48 -11.70 -7.31
CA THR A 85 -16.13 -12.24 -7.05
C THR A 85 -15.04 -11.64 -7.94
N PHE A 86 -15.37 -10.69 -8.83
CA PHE A 86 -14.43 -10.22 -9.85
C PHE A 86 -14.44 -8.69 -10.07
N HIS A 87 -14.44 -7.92 -8.97
CA HIS A 87 -14.36 -6.45 -9.01
C HIS A 87 -13.10 -5.90 -9.71
N GLY A 88 -12.03 -6.70 -9.82
CA GLY A 88 -10.87 -6.41 -10.68
C GLY A 88 -11.25 -6.03 -12.11
N ARG A 89 -12.05 -6.88 -12.74
CA ARG A 89 -12.53 -6.70 -14.12
C ARG A 89 -13.69 -5.72 -14.19
N ASP A 90 -14.61 -5.80 -13.24
CA ASP A 90 -15.92 -5.14 -13.38
C ASP A 90 -15.92 -3.70 -12.86
N VAL A 91 -15.03 -3.36 -11.93
CA VAL A 91 -14.97 -2.03 -11.30
C VAL A 91 -13.62 -1.38 -11.53
N PHE A 92 -12.54 -2.00 -11.08
CA PHE A 92 -11.23 -1.34 -11.03
C PHE A 92 -10.62 -1.09 -12.40
N ALA A 93 -10.57 -2.12 -13.27
CA ALA A 93 -10.01 -1.99 -14.61
C ALA A 93 -10.72 -0.94 -15.49
N PRO A 94 -12.07 -0.91 -15.60
CA PRO A 94 -12.74 0.06 -16.47
C PRO A 94 -12.72 1.48 -15.89
N VAL A 95 -12.77 1.65 -14.56
CA VAL A 95 -12.54 2.95 -13.91
C VAL A 95 -11.14 3.47 -14.23
N ALA A 96 -10.12 2.64 -14.05
CA ALA A 96 -8.74 3.03 -14.34
C ALA A 96 -8.53 3.36 -15.84
N ALA A 97 -9.16 2.61 -16.74
CA ALA A 97 -9.11 2.88 -18.17
C ALA A 97 -9.74 4.24 -18.52
N ALA A 98 -10.88 4.59 -17.91
CA ALA A 98 -11.51 5.89 -18.10
C ALA A 98 -10.61 7.04 -17.60
N LEU A 99 -10.03 6.90 -16.41
CA LEU A 99 -9.10 7.89 -15.84
C LEU A 99 -7.84 8.03 -16.70
N ALA A 100 -7.28 6.92 -17.19
CA ALA A 100 -6.13 6.93 -18.10
C ALA A 100 -6.47 7.56 -19.46
N ALA A 101 -7.74 7.54 -19.87
CA ALA A 101 -8.22 8.22 -21.07
C ALA A 101 -8.54 9.72 -20.85
N GLY A 102 -8.33 10.24 -19.63
CA GLY A 102 -8.52 11.66 -19.30
C GLY A 102 -9.86 11.99 -18.65
N ALA A 103 -10.62 11.01 -18.16
CA ALA A 103 -11.78 11.29 -17.30
C ALA A 103 -11.33 11.97 -15.99
N GLU A 104 -12.12 12.93 -15.51
CA GLU A 104 -11.85 13.62 -14.26
C GLU A 104 -12.10 12.69 -13.07
N LEU A 105 -11.19 12.69 -12.09
CA LEU A 105 -11.28 11.82 -10.92
C LEU A 105 -12.57 12.07 -10.12
N ALA A 106 -12.93 13.34 -9.94
CA ALA A 106 -14.16 13.76 -9.26
C ALA A 106 -15.45 13.21 -9.90
N GLU A 107 -15.43 12.89 -11.20
CA GLU A 107 -16.59 12.34 -11.92
C GLU A 107 -16.68 10.81 -11.83
N ALA A 108 -15.63 10.16 -11.34
CA ALA A 108 -15.57 8.69 -11.27
C ALA A 108 -16.46 8.10 -10.16
N GLY A 109 -17.00 8.90 -9.25
CA GLY A 109 -17.81 8.39 -8.15
C GLY A 109 -18.17 9.45 -7.10
N ARG A 110 -18.31 9.01 -5.85
CA ARG A 110 -18.65 9.88 -4.72
C ARG A 110 -17.37 10.32 -4.00
N ALA A 111 -17.24 11.60 -3.71
CA ALA A 111 -16.14 12.11 -2.88
C ALA A 111 -16.06 11.37 -1.54
N LEU A 112 -14.82 11.08 -1.13
CA LEU A 112 -14.46 10.41 0.11
C LEU A 112 -13.42 11.24 0.84
N ASP A 113 -13.53 11.35 2.16
CA ASP A 113 -12.50 11.97 2.98
C ASP A 113 -11.25 11.06 3.00
N PRO A 114 -10.05 11.55 2.62
CA PRO A 114 -8.81 10.78 2.71
C PRO A 114 -8.55 10.17 4.08
N ASP A 115 -8.99 10.81 5.17
CA ASP A 115 -8.81 10.31 6.54
C ASP A 115 -9.65 9.05 6.84
N GLU A 116 -10.65 8.75 6.00
CA GLU A 116 -11.44 7.52 6.12
C GLU A 116 -10.80 6.30 5.43
N LEU A 117 -9.71 6.47 4.67
CA LEU A 117 -9.07 5.38 3.93
C LEU A 117 -8.42 4.37 4.89
N ALA A 118 -8.57 3.07 4.58
CA ALA A 118 -7.94 2.01 5.36
C ALA A 118 -6.41 2.06 5.21
N VAL A 119 -5.68 2.02 6.33
CA VAL A 119 -4.21 2.11 6.36
C VAL A 119 -3.57 0.83 6.90
N ILE A 120 -2.38 0.49 6.39
CA ILE A 120 -1.55 -0.57 6.96
C ILE A 120 -0.51 0.05 7.85
N GLU A 121 -0.65 -0.16 9.16
CA GLU A 121 0.36 0.26 10.11
C GLU A 121 1.61 -0.61 10.04
N LEU A 122 2.75 0.05 9.86
CA LEU A 122 4.07 -0.55 9.98
C LEU A 122 4.68 -0.15 11.32
N GLU A 123 5.24 -1.13 12.04
CA GLU A 123 5.98 -0.84 13.26
C GLU A 123 7.22 0.00 12.91
N GLU A 124 7.42 1.12 13.61
CA GLU A 124 8.56 1.98 13.34
C GLU A 124 9.88 1.36 13.85
N PRO A 125 11.01 1.60 13.16
CA PRO A 125 12.31 1.15 13.63
C PRO A 125 12.72 1.93 14.87
N ARG A 126 13.33 1.25 15.84
CA ARG A 126 13.83 1.87 17.07
C ARG A 126 15.34 1.98 17.01
N VAL A 127 15.85 3.18 17.25
CA VAL A 127 17.28 3.48 17.34
C VAL A 127 17.66 3.56 18.82
N GLY A 128 18.61 2.74 19.23
CA GLY A 128 19.22 2.79 20.55
C GLY A 128 20.72 3.12 20.47
N ASP A 129 21.41 3.06 21.61
CA ASP A 129 22.85 3.31 21.69
C ASP A 129 23.65 2.23 20.95
N GLY A 130 23.99 2.49 19.69
CA GLY A 130 24.76 1.58 18.83
C GLY A 130 23.96 0.42 18.24
N GLU A 131 22.63 0.40 18.44
CA GLU A 131 21.75 -0.68 17.96
C GLU A 131 20.56 -0.13 17.16
N LEU A 132 20.15 -0.86 16.12
CA LEU A 132 18.95 -0.59 15.33
C LEU A 132 18.04 -1.82 15.39
N GLU A 133 16.86 -1.67 16.01
CA GLU A 133 15.78 -2.65 15.92
C GLU A 133 14.85 -2.24 14.76
N ALA A 134 14.74 -3.08 13.73
CA ALA A 134 13.90 -2.81 12.57
C ALA A 134 13.04 -4.05 12.22
N PRO A 135 11.75 -3.88 11.90
CA PRO A 135 10.92 -5.02 11.53
C PRO A 135 11.28 -5.55 10.15
N VAL A 136 11.09 -6.85 9.97
CA VAL A 136 11.19 -7.49 8.65
C VAL A 136 9.95 -7.15 7.83
N LEU A 137 10.15 -6.49 6.70
CA LEU A 137 9.07 -6.17 5.74
C LEU A 137 8.79 -7.33 4.81
N ALA A 138 9.85 -7.98 4.31
CA ALA A 138 9.73 -9.06 3.34
C ALA A 138 10.93 -10.00 3.40
N VAL A 139 10.68 -11.25 3.04
CA VAL A 139 11.71 -12.25 2.73
C VAL A 139 11.46 -12.73 1.31
N ASP A 140 12.45 -12.63 0.44
CA ASP A 140 12.30 -13.03 -0.96
C ASP A 140 12.63 -14.53 -1.18
N GLY A 141 12.44 -15.00 -2.42
CA GLY A 141 12.69 -16.40 -2.78
C GLY A 141 14.18 -16.80 -2.79
N PHE A 142 15.10 -15.84 -2.75
CA PHE A 142 16.54 -16.07 -2.64
C PHE A 142 17.00 -16.13 -1.18
N GLY A 143 16.13 -15.79 -0.23
CA GLY A 143 16.43 -15.73 1.20
C GLY A 143 16.94 -14.37 1.68
N ASN A 144 16.85 -13.32 0.85
CA ASN A 144 17.17 -11.97 1.28
C ASN A 144 16.09 -11.45 2.22
N VAL A 145 16.50 -10.68 3.23
CA VAL A 145 15.61 -10.07 4.22
C VAL A 145 15.60 -8.56 4.02
N THR A 146 14.44 -8.01 3.66
CA THR A 146 14.22 -6.56 3.61
C THR A 146 13.71 -6.08 4.95
N LEU A 147 14.44 -5.16 5.57
CA LEU A 147 14.04 -4.51 6.81
C LEU A 147 13.38 -3.17 6.51
N LEU A 148 12.44 -2.76 7.34
CA LEU A 148 12.05 -1.36 7.41
C LEU A 148 13.18 -0.64 8.14
N ALA A 149 14.30 -0.41 7.48
CA ALA A 149 15.28 0.55 7.95
C ALA A 149 15.10 1.72 7.01
N ALA A 150 14.41 2.78 7.46
CA ALA A 150 14.39 4.02 6.69
C ALA A 150 15.84 4.36 6.33
N SER A 151 16.06 4.96 5.16
CA SER A 151 17.28 5.70 4.88
C SER A 151 17.36 6.80 5.95
N MET A 152 17.87 6.46 7.13
CA MET A 152 18.36 7.41 8.09
C MET A 152 19.49 8.10 7.35
N ARG A 153 19.18 9.24 6.73
CA ARG A 153 20.19 10.24 6.42
C ARG A 153 20.70 10.73 7.77
N THR A 154 21.52 9.92 8.43
CA THR A 154 22.40 10.40 9.50
C THR A 154 23.37 11.35 8.79
N PRO A 155 23.41 12.65 9.15
CA PRO A 155 24.39 13.57 8.59
C PRO A 155 25.84 13.14 8.91
N THR A 156 26.03 12.16 9.79
CA THR A 156 27.31 11.76 10.38
C THR A 156 27.78 10.34 10.09
N ALA A 157 27.03 9.48 9.39
CA ALA A 157 27.45 8.10 9.13
C ALA A 157 28.35 7.97 7.89
N ARG A 158 29.51 8.66 7.89
CA ARG A 158 30.68 8.23 7.11
C ARG A 158 31.60 7.30 7.89
N SER A 159 31.37 7.10 9.19
CA SER A 159 32.18 6.17 9.98
C SER A 159 31.57 4.78 9.97
N ALA A 160 32.19 3.90 9.18
CA ALA A 160 32.26 2.46 9.33
C ALA A 160 31.02 1.77 9.91
N TRP A 161 30.20 1.18 9.03
CA TRP A 161 29.37 0.04 9.41
C TRP A 161 30.30 -1.04 9.99
N PRO A 162 30.16 -1.45 11.27
CA PRO A 162 30.98 -2.53 11.81
C PRO A 162 30.67 -3.79 11.01
N SER A 163 31.70 -4.50 10.54
CA SER A 163 31.58 -5.74 9.76
C SER A 163 30.89 -6.89 10.50
N THR A 164 30.48 -6.69 11.76
CA THR A 164 29.74 -7.63 12.58
C THR A 164 28.40 -7.02 13.02
N ALA A 165 27.47 -6.86 12.08
CA ALA A 165 26.07 -6.70 12.42
C ALA A 165 25.53 -8.06 12.88
N ALA A 166 25.39 -8.26 14.19
CA ALA A 166 24.78 -9.46 14.75
C ALA A 166 23.25 -9.31 14.72
N THR A 167 22.58 -9.99 13.79
CA THR A 167 21.11 -10.03 13.75
C THR A 167 20.59 -10.84 14.95
N ARG A 168 20.11 -10.16 16.00
CA ARG A 168 19.42 -10.82 17.12
C ARG A 168 17.93 -10.90 16.80
N ARG A 169 17.37 -12.11 16.76
CA ARG A 169 15.92 -12.31 16.72
C ARG A 169 15.36 -12.14 18.13
N ARG A 170 14.43 -11.20 18.33
CA ARG A 170 13.56 -11.27 19.51
C ARG A 170 12.65 -12.49 19.38
N PRO A 171 12.49 -13.33 20.42
CA PRO A 171 11.46 -14.35 20.44
C PRO A 171 10.10 -13.67 20.28
N CYS A 172 9.28 -14.14 19.33
CA CYS A 172 7.92 -13.65 19.16
C CYS A 172 7.12 -14.01 20.43
N ALA A 173 6.60 -13.01 21.14
CA ALA A 173 5.70 -13.27 22.26
C ALA A 173 4.38 -13.83 21.68
N SER A 174 4.13 -15.11 21.88
CA SER A 174 2.84 -15.72 21.56
C SER A 174 1.75 -14.99 22.36
N PRO A 175 0.66 -14.51 21.74
CA PRO A 175 -0.49 -14.05 22.51
C PRO A 175 -1.01 -15.25 23.31
N LYS A 176 -0.96 -15.16 24.64
CA LYS A 176 -1.61 -16.12 25.52
C LYS A 176 -3.12 -15.96 25.30
N THR A 177 -3.75 -16.97 24.71
CA THR A 177 -5.22 -17.10 24.70
C THR A 177 -5.71 -17.16 26.15
N PRO A 178 -6.62 -16.30 26.61
CA PRO A 178 -7.32 -16.54 27.87
C PRO A 178 -8.28 -17.73 27.70
N ALA A 179 -8.35 -18.53 28.76
CA ALA A 179 -9.08 -19.81 28.84
C ALA A 179 -10.59 -19.70 28.61
#